data_AF-A0A4Z0A4F7-F1
#
_entry.id   AF-A0A4Z0A4F7-F1
#
_cell.length_a   1.000
_cell.length_b   1.000
_cell.length_c   1.000
_cell.angle_alpha   90.00
_cell.angle_beta   90.00
_cell.angle_gamma   90.00
#
_symmetry.space_group_name_H-M   'P 1'
#
loop_
_entity.id
_entity.type
_entity.pdbx_description
1 polymer ?
#
loop_
_entity_poly.entity_id
_entity_poly.type
_entity_poly.pdbx_seq_one_letter_code
_entity_poly.pdbx_strand_id
1 'polypeptide(L)'
;MANITGDQGWSWNAMQTYMKKVERITKPADGRSLAGRIRPEIHGDSGPLSPSLNGWEDNIEKRIIKSTSEQEEFKYNQDHNGGYMLGLGYTQSTILGGARDSAATSQVWPFLNVNKLDVVLNAQATKLVQTGTERCCPAFRAVEFAKDAQSTRYTVQATKEVIVSAGAVGSPQLLLLSGIGPAAELKQVGIKAILDSPHVGKNFQDHPLLSNTFSVDP
;
A
#
# COMPACT_ATOMS: atom_id res chain seq x y z
N MET A 1 -7.24 13.85 -5.64
CA MET A 1 -6.02 13.60 -6.41
C MET A 1 -6.14 14.11 -7.85
N ALA A 2 -7.18 13.72 -8.61
CA ALA A 2 -7.40 14.18 -9.99
C ALA A 2 -7.24 15.70 -10.22
N ASN A 3 -7.79 16.56 -9.35
CA ASN A 3 -7.64 18.01 -9.50
C ASN A 3 -6.20 18.50 -9.30
N ILE A 4 -5.41 17.82 -8.47
CA ILE A 4 -4.01 18.18 -8.18
C ILE A 4 -3.11 17.70 -9.32
N THR A 5 -3.35 16.49 -9.83
CA THR A 5 -2.53 15.88 -10.88
C THR A 5 -2.94 16.28 -12.29
N GLY A 6 -4.15 16.83 -12.47
CA GLY A 6 -4.76 17.06 -13.78
C GLY A 6 -5.21 15.78 -14.49
N ASP A 7 -5.19 14.63 -13.80
CA ASP A 7 -5.46 13.31 -14.38
C ASP A 7 -6.75 12.70 -13.79
N GLN A 8 -7.78 12.59 -14.63
CA GLN A 8 -9.09 12.05 -14.26
C GLN A 8 -9.07 10.54 -13.96
N GLY A 9 -8.01 9.82 -14.36
CA GLY A 9 -7.78 8.43 -13.96
C GLY A 9 -7.64 8.26 -12.44
N TRP A 10 -7.27 9.33 -11.72
CA TRP A 10 -7.18 9.37 -10.25
C TRP A 10 -8.43 9.99 -9.58
N SER A 11 -9.54 10.07 -10.30
CA SER A 11 -10.83 10.47 -9.70
C SER A 11 -11.38 9.35 -8.82
N TRP A 12 -12.23 9.69 -7.84
CA TRP A 12 -12.89 8.69 -6.99
C TRP A 12 -13.58 7.61 -7.84
N ASN A 13 -14.38 8.03 -8.82
CA ASN A 13 -15.13 7.15 -9.70
C ASN A 13 -14.23 6.22 -10.53
N ALA A 14 -13.10 6.71 -11.05
CA ALA A 14 -12.16 5.88 -11.79
C ALA A 14 -11.46 4.85 -10.88
N MET A 15 -11.10 5.26 -9.66
CA MET A 15 -10.44 4.38 -8.71
C MET A 15 -11.35 3.28 -8.17
N GLN A 16 -12.67 3.50 -8.09
CA GLN A 16 -13.64 2.47 -7.68
C GLN A 16 -13.53 1.18 -8.51
N THR A 17 -13.25 1.29 -9.82
CA THR A 17 -13.04 0.13 -10.68
C THR A 17 -11.88 -0.75 -10.20
N TYR A 18 -10.77 -0.14 -9.78
CA TYR A 18 -9.59 -0.86 -9.31
C TYR A 18 -9.74 -1.37 -7.88
N MET A 19 -10.39 -0.60 -7.01
CA MET A 19 -10.72 -1.02 -5.63
C MET A 19 -11.58 -2.29 -5.63
N LYS A 20 -12.64 -2.31 -6.46
CA LYS A 20 -13.47 -3.52 -6.62
C LYS A 20 -12.75 -4.67 -7.30
N LYS A 21 -11.80 -4.39 -8.19
CA LYS A 21 -11.03 -5.43 -8.90
C LYS A 21 -10.06 -6.17 -7.98
N VAL A 22 -9.48 -5.49 -6.98
CA VAL A 22 -8.46 -6.10 -6.11
C VAL A 22 -9.06 -6.95 -5.00
N GLU A 23 -10.31 -6.68 -4.60
CA GLU A 23 -10.90 -7.32 -3.43
C GLU A 23 -12.07 -8.26 -3.75
N ARG A 24 -12.29 -9.17 -2.82
CA ARG A 24 -13.52 -9.94 -2.67
C ARG A 24 -13.92 -9.92 -1.21
N ILE A 25 -15.03 -9.24 -0.89
CA ILE A 25 -15.53 -9.26 0.49
C ILE A 25 -15.89 -10.69 0.92
N THR A 26 -15.41 -11.10 2.09
CA THR A 26 -15.64 -12.44 2.64
C THR A 26 -16.31 -12.38 4.01
N LYS A 27 -16.88 -13.51 4.43
CA LYS A 27 -17.43 -13.62 5.78
C LYS A 27 -16.30 -13.61 6.83
N PRO A 28 -16.51 -12.99 7.99
CA PRO A 28 -15.58 -13.11 9.12
C PRO A 28 -15.48 -14.56 9.60
N ALA A 29 -14.43 -14.85 10.37
CA ALA A 29 -14.11 -16.21 10.83
C ALA A 29 -15.20 -16.85 11.72
N ASP A 30 -15.94 -16.05 12.49
CA ASP A 30 -17.09 -16.48 13.28
C ASP A 30 -18.38 -16.70 12.46
N GLY A 31 -18.33 -16.46 11.14
CA GLY A 31 -19.42 -16.70 10.21
C GLY A 31 -20.61 -15.73 10.33
N ARG A 32 -20.50 -14.66 11.15
CA ARG A 32 -21.60 -13.73 11.39
C ARG A 32 -22.03 -12.99 10.12
N SER A 33 -23.28 -12.54 10.12
CA SER A 33 -23.85 -11.77 9.01
C SER A 33 -23.17 -10.41 8.84
N LEU A 34 -22.98 -10.01 7.57
CA LEU A 34 -22.54 -8.67 7.18
C LEU A 34 -23.70 -7.67 7.07
N ALA A 35 -24.95 -8.14 7.16
CA ALA A 35 -26.13 -7.31 6.98
C ALA A 35 -26.15 -6.16 8.00
N GLY A 36 -26.34 -4.93 7.49
CA GLY A 36 -26.33 -3.72 8.30
C GLY A 36 -24.94 -3.30 8.80
N ARG A 37 -23.87 -4.03 8.49
CA ARG A 37 -22.48 -3.75 8.93
C ARG A 37 -21.51 -3.40 7.81
N ILE A 38 -21.83 -3.83 6.58
CA ILE A 38 -21.08 -3.58 5.35
C ILE A 38 -22.10 -3.29 4.26
N ARG A 39 -21.72 -2.52 3.23
CA ARG A 39 -22.50 -2.30 2.02
C ARG A 39 -21.93 -3.12 0.85
N PRO A 40 -22.47 -4.31 0.54
CA PRO A 40 -21.89 -5.18 -0.50
C PRO A 40 -21.73 -4.51 -1.87
N GLU A 41 -22.61 -3.57 -2.21
CA GLU A 41 -22.65 -2.87 -3.50
C GLU A 41 -21.43 -1.96 -3.78
N ILE A 42 -20.69 -1.57 -2.74
CA ILE A 42 -19.46 -0.77 -2.89
C ILE A 42 -18.19 -1.62 -2.91
N HIS A 43 -18.29 -2.93 -2.68
CA HIS A 43 -17.17 -3.85 -2.64
C HIS A 43 -17.02 -4.70 -3.90
N GLY A 44 -15.82 -5.24 -4.08
CA GLY A 44 -15.54 -6.31 -5.05
C GLY A 44 -16.00 -7.68 -4.56
N ASP A 45 -16.25 -8.60 -5.50
CA ASP A 45 -16.73 -9.97 -5.24
C ASP A 45 -15.82 -11.07 -5.83
N SER A 46 -14.75 -10.68 -6.53
CA SER A 46 -13.96 -11.59 -7.37
C SER A 46 -12.45 -11.31 -7.33
N GLY A 47 -12.01 -10.26 -6.65
CA GLY A 47 -10.60 -9.93 -6.52
C GLY A 47 -9.82 -10.92 -5.62
N PRO A 48 -8.47 -10.93 -5.70
CA PRO A 48 -7.66 -11.90 -4.98
C PRO A 48 -7.57 -11.65 -3.46
N LEU A 49 -7.70 -10.39 -3.04
CA LEU A 49 -7.57 -9.98 -1.65
C LEU A 49 -8.89 -10.14 -0.91
N SER A 50 -8.87 -10.67 0.31
CA SER A 50 -10.08 -10.98 1.08
C SER A 50 -10.27 -10.04 2.28
N PRO A 51 -10.90 -8.86 2.12
CA PRO A 51 -11.39 -8.12 3.27
C PRO A 51 -12.53 -8.88 3.95
N SER A 52 -12.59 -8.75 5.27
CA SER A 52 -13.73 -9.18 6.10
C SER A 52 -13.80 -8.32 7.36
N LEU A 53 -14.90 -8.44 8.11
CA LEU A 53 -14.92 -7.94 9.49
C LEU A 53 -13.94 -8.73 10.35
N ASN A 54 -13.66 -8.21 11.56
CA ASN A 54 -12.89 -8.94 12.56
C ASN A 54 -13.45 -10.36 12.76
N GLY A 55 -12.58 -11.33 13.10
CA GLY A 55 -13.01 -12.72 13.30
C GLY A 55 -13.84 -12.98 14.56
N TRP A 56 -14.02 -11.97 15.40
CA TRP A 56 -14.69 -12.02 16.70
C TRP A 56 -15.35 -10.67 17.00
N GLU A 57 -16.52 -10.64 17.64
CA GLU A 57 -17.21 -9.41 18.09
C GLU A 57 -17.02 -9.23 19.60
N ASP A 58 -16.33 -8.16 20.00
CA ASP A 58 -16.23 -7.78 21.41
C ASP A 58 -17.51 -7.07 21.89
N ASN A 59 -17.86 -7.23 23.16
CA ASN A 59 -18.86 -6.41 23.84
C ASN A 59 -18.53 -4.91 23.78
N ILE A 60 -17.25 -4.54 23.75
CA ILE A 60 -16.82 -3.14 23.56
C ILE A 60 -17.29 -2.61 22.20
N GLU A 61 -17.13 -3.37 21.11
CA GLU A 61 -17.59 -2.97 19.78
C GLU A 61 -19.09 -2.67 19.79
N LYS A 62 -19.90 -3.51 20.44
CA LYS A 62 -21.36 -3.29 20.58
C LYS A 62 -21.69 -2.00 21.34
N ARG A 63 -20.93 -1.68 22.40
CA ARG A 63 -21.11 -0.45 23.18
C ARG A 63 -20.72 0.79 22.35
N ILE A 64 -19.66 0.70 21.55
CA ILE A 64 -19.26 1.77 20.62
C ILE A 64 -20.34 2.02 19.57
N ILE A 65 -20.90 0.97 18.96
CA ILE A 65 -21.98 1.16 17.98
C ILE A 65 -23.25 1.71 18.64
N LYS A 66 -23.59 1.26 19.85
CA LYS A 66 -24.75 1.79 20.58
C LYS A 66 -24.64 3.30 20.83
N SER A 67 -23.45 3.82 21.13
CA SER A 67 -23.27 5.25 21.41
C SER A 67 -23.64 6.15 20.23
N THR A 68 -23.64 5.64 18.99
CA THR A 68 -24.11 6.37 17.79
C THR A 68 -25.59 6.74 17.84
N SER A 69 -26.38 6.06 18.67
CA SER A 69 -27.78 6.39 18.94
C SER A 69 -27.97 7.30 20.16
N GLU A 70 -26.92 7.46 20.98
CA GLU A 70 -26.94 8.22 22.23
C GLU A 70 -26.32 9.62 22.07
N GLN A 71 -25.52 9.84 21.01
CA GLN A 71 -24.80 11.09 20.74
C GLN A 71 -25.07 11.54 19.30
N GLU A 72 -25.34 12.83 19.09
CA GLU A 72 -25.72 13.32 17.76
C GLU A 72 -24.51 13.49 16.83
N GLU A 73 -23.34 13.73 17.39
CA GLU A 73 -22.09 14.08 16.70
C GLU A 73 -21.50 12.90 15.92
N PHE A 74 -21.70 11.67 16.42
CA PHE A 74 -21.07 10.47 15.88
C PHE A 74 -22.12 9.53 15.29
N LYS A 75 -22.59 9.85 14.09
CA LYS A 75 -23.57 9.02 13.39
C LYS A 75 -23.02 7.64 13.04
N TYR A 76 -23.90 6.66 12.99
CA TYR A 76 -23.57 5.34 12.46
C TYR A 76 -23.21 5.44 10.98
N ASN A 77 -22.02 4.96 10.62
CA ASN A 77 -21.58 4.80 9.25
C ASN A 77 -21.49 3.31 8.95
N GLN A 78 -22.42 2.81 8.16
CA GLN A 78 -22.46 1.40 7.80
C GLN A 78 -21.21 0.96 7.03
N ASP A 79 -20.61 1.84 6.21
CA ASP A 79 -19.41 1.49 5.47
C ASP A 79 -18.61 2.71 5.02
N HIS A 80 -17.51 2.97 5.75
CA HIS A 80 -16.64 4.11 5.54
C HIS A 80 -15.83 4.02 4.23
N ASN A 81 -15.79 2.86 3.57
CA ASN A 81 -15.11 2.69 2.28
C ASN A 81 -15.88 3.28 1.09
N GLY A 82 -17.11 3.75 1.29
CA GLY A 82 -17.96 4.26 0.20
C GLY A 82 -17.75 5.73 -0.16
N GLY A 83 -16.61 6.33 0.19
CA GLY A 83 -16.24 7.70 -0.16
C GLY A 83 -16.70 8.77 0.82
N TYR A 84 -17.39 8.37 1.89
CA TYR A 84 -17.73 9.21 3.04
C TYR A 84 -17.31 8.50 4.32
N MET A 85 -16.25 9.01 4.95
CA MET A 85 -15.57 8.32 6.06
C MET A 85 -16.04 8.75 7.45
N LEU A 86 -16.84 9.82 7.58
CA LEU A 86 -17.22 10.34 8.90
C LEU A 86 -18.26 9.43 9.58
N GLY A 87 -18.14 9.29 10.90
CA GLY A 87 -19.03 8.48 11.75
C GLY A 87 -18.31 7.29 12.39
N LEU A 88 -19.09 6.44 13.07
CA LEU A 88 -18.61 5.21 13.70
C LEU A 88 -19.26 4.00 13.01
N GLY A 89 -18.46 2.98 12.75
CA GLY A 89 -18.89 1.78 12.04
C GLY A 89 -17.94 0.63 12.29
N TYR A 90 -18.22 -0.49 11.64
CA TYR A 90 -17.36 -1.67 11.72
C TYR A 90 -16.14 -1.53 10.79
N THR A 91 -14.98 -1.95 11.27
CA THR A 91 -13.73 -1.93 10.49
C THR A 91 -13.55 -3.25 9.74
N GLN A 92 -13.19 -3.14 8.47
CA GLN A 92 -12.76 -4.27 7.65
C GLN A 92 -11.24 -4.41 7.71
N SER A 93 -10.77 -5.65 7.71
CA SER A 93 -9.36 -6.02 7.65
C SER A 93 -9.14 -7.11 6.62
N THR A 94 -7.94 -7.21 6.06
CA THR A 94 -7.61 -8.25 5.08
C THR A 94 -7.34 -9.58 5.80
N ILE A 95 -8.40 -10.37 5.93
CA ILE A 95 -8.44 -11.62 6.71
C ILE A 95 -9.17 -12.68 5.89
N LEU A 96 -8.52 -13.83 5.70
CA LEU A 96 -9.10 -15.01 5.06
C LEU A 96 -8.99 -16.20 6.03
N GLY A 97 -10.13 -16.79 6.39
CA GLY A 97 -10.16 -17.96 7.28
C GLY A 97 -9.54 -17.72 8.67
N GLY A 98 -9.62 -16.48 9.18
CA GLY A 98 -9.05 -16.10 10.48
C GLY A 98 -7.54 -15.79 10.46
N ALA A 99 -6.88 -15.87 9.31
CA ALA A 99 -5.48 -15.50 9.13
C ALA A 99 -5.35 -14.23 8.27
N ARG A 100 -4.24 -13.50 8.43
CA ARG A 100 -3.92 -12.34 7.59
C ARG A 100 -3.88 -12.76 6.12
N ASP A 101 -4.64 -12.07 5.29
CA ASP A 101 -4.47 -12.09 3.85
C ASP A 101 -3.63 -10.87 3.42
N SER A 102 -2.42 -11.13 2.97
CA SER A 102 -1.40 -10.15 2.59
C SER A 102 -1.31 -10.00 1.07
N ALA A 103 -0.59 -8.98 0.60
CA ALA A 103 -0.25 -8.88 -0.82
C ALA A 103 0.55 -10.10 -1.32
N ALA A 104 1.42 -10.70 -0.49
CA ALA A 104 2.18 -11.88 -0.88
C ALA A 104 1.27 -13.11 -1.06
N THR A 105 0.40 -13.38 -0.09
CA THR A 105 -0.52 -14.54 -0.11
C THR A 105 -1.57 -14.42 -1.21
N SER A 106 -2.11 -13.22 -1.43
CA SER A 106 -3.20 -13.01 -2.41
C SER A 106 -2.71 -12.76 -3.83
N GLN A 107 -1.56 -12.11 -4.04
CA GLN A 107 -1.12 -11.65 -5.37
C GLN A 107 0.15 -12.34 -5.89
N VAL A 108 0.97 -12.94 -5.03
CA VAL A 108 2.27 -13.52 -5.44
C VAL A 108 2.22 -15.04 -5.39
N TRP A 109 1.90 -15.61 -4.23
CA TRP A 109 1.94 -17.07 -4.00
C TRP A 109 1.12 -17.88 -5.01
N PRO A 110 -0.10 -17.46 -5.42
CA PRO A 110 -0.88 -18.21 -6.39
C PRO A 110 -0.20 -18.32 -7.77
N PHE A 111 0.75 -17.44 -8.07
CA PHE A 111 1.41 -17.34 -9.37
C PHE A 111 2.88 -17.80 -9.36
N LEU A 112 3.42 -18.23 -8.22
CA LEU A 112 4.82 -18.71 -8.13
C LEU A 112 5.08 -19.97 -8.96
N ASN A 113 4.06 -20.80 -9.19
CA ASN A 113 4.18 -22.01 -10.01
C ASN A 113 4.06 -21.73 -11.52
N VAL A 114 3.86 -20.48 -11.91
CA VAL A 114 3.81 -20.08 -13.32
C VAL A 114 5.24 -19.69 -13.72
N ASN A 115 5.80 -20.28 -14.78
CA ASN A 115 7.15 -20.01 -15.31
C ASN A 115 7.32 -18.60 -15.93
N LYS A 116 6.74 -17.57 -15.31
CA LYS A 116 6.72 -16.17 -15.75
C LYS A 116 7.04 -15.18 -14.60
N LEU A 117 7.22 -15.67 -13.37
CA LEU A 117 7.51 -14.83 -12.21
C LEU A 117 8.64 -15.44 -11.37
N ASP A 118 9.77 -14.73 -11.33
CA ASP A 118 10.86 -15.02 -10.40
C ASP A 118 10.77 -14.10 -9.18
N VAL A 119 10.84 -14.69 -7.98
CA VAL A 119 10.90 -13.96 -6.72
C VAL A 119 12.21 -14.27 -6.03
N VAL A 120 13.09 -13.27 -5.95
CA VAL A 120 14.39 -13.38 -5.30
C VAL A 120 14.31 -12.73 -3.92
N LEU A 121 14.35 -13.56 -2.88
CA LEU A 121 14.40 -13.09 -1.49
C LEU A 121 15.84 -12.74 -1.09
N ASN A 122 15.98 -11.97 -0.01
CA ASN A 122 17.28 -11.55 0.51
C ASN A 122 18.15 -10.86 -0.57
N ALA A 123 17.51 -10.04 -1.40
CA ALA A 123 18.12 -9.29 -2.50
C ALA A 123 17.71 -7.82 -2.38
N GLN A 124 18.44 -7.05 -1.58
CA GLN A 124 18.19 -5.63 -1.42
C GLN A 124 18.71 -4.89 -2.65
N ALA A 125 17.82 -4.20 -3.37
CA ALA A 125 18.24 -3.25 -4.40
C ALA A 125 19.05 -2.12 -3.75
N THR A 126 20.24 -1.87 -4.28
CA THR A 126 21.19 -0.89 -3.75
C THR A 126 21.44 0.26 -4.71
N LYS A 127 21.21 0.06 -6.02
CA LYS A 127 21.38 1.11 -7.03
C LYS A 127 20.56 0.81 -8.29
N LEU A 128 19.96 1.84 -8.86
CA LEU A 128 19.52 1.86 -10.26
C LEU A 128 20.72 2.27 -11.12
N VAL A 129 21.06 1.43 -12.08
CA VAL A 129 22.22 1.63 -12.95
C VAL A 129 21.75 2.29 -14.24
N GLN A 130 22.34 3.43 -14.58
CA GLN A 130 22.10 4.08 -15.86
C GLN A 130 22.65 3.20 -16.98
N THR A 131 21.78 2.77 -17.89
CA THR A 131 22.11 1.89 -19.02
C THR A 131 22.28 2.64 -20.33
N GLY A 132 22.00 3.95 -20.35
CA GLY A 132 22.17 4.78 -21.54
C GLY A 132 21.37 6.07 -21.46
N THR A 133 21.00 6.57 -22.65
CA THR A 133 20.17 7.76 -22.85
C THR A 133 19.08 7.44 -23.85
N GLU A 134 17.83 7.74 -23.51
CA GLU A 134 16.67 7.58 -24.38
C GLU A 134 15.82 8.83 -24.34
N ARG A 135 15.39 9.32 -25.51
CA ARG A 135 14.57 10.53 -25.62
C ARG A 135 15.16 11.72 -24.84
N CYS A 136 16.48 11.89 -24.94
CA CYS A 136 17.25 12.91 -24.22
C CYS A 136 17.25 12.80 -22.68
N CYS A 137 16.78 11.69 -22.12
CA CYS A 137 16.77 11.42 -20.68
C CYS A 137 17.66 10.22 -20.33
N PRO A 138 18.26 10.18 -19.12
CA PRO A 138 19.00 9.01 -18.66
C PRO A 138 18.06 7.80 -18.55
N ALA A 139 18.44 6.68 -19.16
CA ALA A 139 17.69 5.42 -19.10
C ALA A 139 18.24 4.53 -17.98
N PHE A 140 17.35 4.00 -17.14
CA PHE A 140 17.69 3.10 -16.02
C PHE A 140 17.00 1.75 -16.21
N ARG A 141 17.65 0.83 -16.93
CA ARG A 141 17.13 -0.54 -17.14
C ARG A 141 17.83 -1.61 -16.31
N ALA A 142 18.78 -1.25 -15.46
CA ALA A 142 19.49 -2.22 -14.64
C ALA A 142 19.41 -1.88 -13.15
N VAL A 143 19.43 -2.92 -12.32
CA VAL A 143 19.40 -2.81 -10.86
C VAL A 143 20.56 -3.61 -10.29
N GLU A 144 21.34 -2.95 -9.43
CA GLU A 144 22.32 -3.59 -8.57
C GLU A 144 21.64 -4.04 -7.26
N PHE A 145 21.87 -5.26 -6.83
CA PHE A 145 21.35 -5.79 -5.57
C PHE A 145 22.38 -6.67 -4.84
N ALA A 146 22.22 -6.78 -3.53
CA ALA A 146 23.05 -7.62 -2.67
C ALA A 146 22.22 -8.13 -1.48
N LYS A 147 22.71 -9.19 -0.82
CA LYS A 147 22.06 -9.73 0.39
C LYS A 147 22.21 -8.81 1.59
N ASP A 148 23.39 -8.23 1.73
CA ASP A 148 23.78 -7.31 2.79
C ASP A 148 24.98 -6.46 2.30
N ALA A 149 25.49 -5.59 3.16
CA ALA A 149 26.55 -4.65 2.82
C ALA A 149 27.86 -5.31 2.37
N GLN A 150 28.16 -6.53 2.87
CA GLN A 150 29.46 -7.20 2.66
C GLN A 150 29.40 -8.30 1.60
N SER A 151 28.19 -8.60 1.14
CA SER A 151 27.94 -9.57 0.10
C SER A 151 28.33 -9.05 -1.28
N THR A 152 28.65 -9.99 -2.18
CA THR A 152 28.84 -9.70 -3.60
C THR A 152 27.61 -9.00 -4.17
N ARG A 153 27.85 -7.95 -4.96
CA ARG A 153 26.82 -7.21 -5.69
C ARG A 153 26.57 -7.89 -7.02
N TYR A 154 25.29 -8.08 -7.34
CA TYR A 154 24.82 -8.61 -8.61
C TYR A 154 24.10 -7.50 -9.37
N THR A 155 24.14 -7.57 -10.70
CA THR A 155 23.37 -6.66 -11.56
C THR A 155 22.45 -7.47 -12.46
N VAL A 156 21.19 -7.06 -12.54
CA VAL A 156 20.22 -7.59 -13.50
C VAL A 156 19.72 -6.45 -14.38
N GLN A 157 19.51 -6.73 -15.66
CA GLN A 157 18.99 -5.78 -16.63
C GLN A 157 17.62 -6.23 -17.14
N ALA A 158 16.64 -5.33 -17.04
CA ALA A 158 15.31 -5.50 -17.59
C ALA A 158 15.30 -5.20 -19.09
N THR A 159 14.54 -5.98 -19.85
CA THR A 159 14.36 -5.76 -21.30
C THR A 159 13.41 -4.59 -21.61
N LYS A 160 12.53 -4.25 -20.65
CA LYS A 160 11.55 -3.17 -20.80
C LYS A 160 11.77 -2.06 -19.77
N GLU A 161 11.41 -2.33 -18.52
CA GLU A 161 11.28 -1.33 -17.47
C GLU A 161 11.75 -1.87 -16.12
N VAL A 162 12.21 -0.96 -15.26
CA VAL A 162 12.43 -1.21 -13.83
C VAL A 162 11.33 -0.50 -13.07
N ILE A 163 10.55 -1.25 -12.29
CA ILE A 163 9.46 -0.71 -11.46
C ILE A 163 9.94 -0.62 -10.01
N VAL A 164 9.98 0.58 -9.45
CA VAL A 164 10.45 0.82 -8.07
C VAL A 164 9.28 0.81 -7.10
N SER A 165 9.15 -0.28 -6.35
CA SER A 165 8.07 -0.50 -5.37
C SER A 165 8.62 -0.68 -3.93
N ALA A 166 9.67 0.05 -3.57
CA ALA A 166 10.37 -0.06 -2.28
C ALA A 166 9.73 0.76 -1.14
N GLY A 167 8.46 1.18 -1.29
CA GLY A 167 7.71 1.95 -0.30
C GLY A 167 8.09 3.43 -0.21
N ALA A 168 7.36 4.18 0.61
CA ALA A 168 7.50 5.64 0.73
C ALA A 168 8.88 6.10 1.26
N VAL A 169 9.62 5.21 1.93
CA VAL A 169 10.98 5.46 2.45
C VAL A 169 12.05 4.88 1.53
N GLY A 170 11.92 3.60 1.15
CA GLY A 170 12.94 2.89 0.38
C GLY A 170 13.04 3.37 -1.07
N SER A 171 11.92 3.72 -1.71
CA SER A 171 11.93 4.22 -3.10
C SER A 171 12.72 5.52 -3.26
N PRO A 172 12.45 6.61 -2.51
CA PRO A 172 13.26 7.83 -2.63
C PRO A 172 14.71 7.60 -2.19
N GLN A 173 14.98 6.77 -1.18
CA GLN A 173 16.35 6.43 -0.80
C GLN A 173 17.11 5.78 -1.96
N LEU A 174 16.51 4.79 -2.63
CA LEU A 174 17.12 4.12 -3.77
C LEU A 174 17.37 5.10 -4.93
N LEU A 175 16.41 6.01 -5.22
CA LEU A 175 16.60 7.06 -6.23
C LEU A 175 17.79 7.98 -5.89
N LEU A 176 17.88 8.44 -4.64
CA LEU A 176 18.98 9.29 -4.16
C LEU A 176 20.34 8.57 -4.30
N LEU A 177 20.44 7.31 -3.85
CA LEU A 177 21.65 6.48 -4.00
C LEU A 177 22.03 6.24 -5.47
N SER A 178 21.07 6.35 -6.37
CA SER A 178 21.24 6.18 -7.81
C SER A 178 21.56 7.49 -8.55
N GLY A 179 21.73 8.59 -7.82
CA GLY A 179 22.00 9.90 -8.43
C GLY A 179 20.76 10.60 -9.00
N ILE A 180 19.55 10.22 -8.59
CA ILE A 180 18.29 10.86 -8.97
C ILE A 180 17.75 11.59 -7.72
N GLY A 181 17.85 12.91 -7.70
CA GLY A 181 17.42 13.71 -6.54
C GLY A 181 18.00 15.12 -6.53
N PRO A 182 17.89 15.86 -5.42
CA PRO A 182 18.37 17.25 -5.34
C PRO A 182 19.90 17.30 -5.51
N ALA A 183 20.38 17.87 -6.61
CA ALA A 183 21.79 17.79 -6.99
C ALA A 183 22.75 18.35 -5.93
N ALA A 184 22.36 19.43 -5.24
CA ALA A 184 23.14 20.03 -4.16
C ALA A 184 23.29 19.09 -2.95
N GLU A 185 22.21 18.41 -2.55
CA GLU A 185 22.22 17.46 -1.42
C GLU A 185 23.00 16.19 -1.77
N LEU A 186 22.82 15.67 -2.99
CA LEU A 186 23.60 14.52 -3.48
C LEU A 186 25.11 14.80 -3.46
N LYS A 187 25.51 16.02 -3.89
CA LYS A 187 26.92 16.44 -3.87
C LYS A 187 27.50 16.48 -2.46
N GLN A 188 26.72 16.88 -1.44
CA GLN A 188 27.20 16.95 -0.05
C GLN A 188 27.61 15.59 0.50
N VAL A 189 27.00 14.51 0.02
CA VAL A 189 27.31 13.13 0.41
C VAL A 189 28.17 12.38 -0.62
N GLY A 190 28.76 13.09 -1.58
CA GLY A 190 29.68 12.51 -2.57
C GLY A 190 29.00 11.71 -3.70
N ILE A 191 27.69 11.87 -3.90
CA ILE A 191 26.96 11.22 -5.00
C ILE A 191 26.90 12.18 -6.20
N LYS A 192 27.32 11.68 -7.37
CA LYS A 192 27.15 12.40 -8.65
C LYS A 192 25.67 12.40 -9.04
N ALA A 193 25.08 13.58 -9.17
CA ALA A 193 23.74 13.73 -9.72
C ALA A 193 23.75 13.35 -11.22
N ILE A 194 22.87 12.42 -11.59
CA ILE A 194 22.57 12.02 -12.98
C ILE A 194 21.33 12.77 -13.46
N LEU A 195 20.34 12.94 -12.57
CA LEU A 195 19.12 13.70 -12.82
C LEU A 195 18.81 14.57 -11.60
N ASP A 196 18.77 15.88 -11.78
CA ASP A 196 18.36 16.80 -10.73
C ASP A 196 16.84 16.74 -10.57
N SER A 197 16.38 16.21 -9.44
CA SER A 197 14.98 16.04 -9.11
C SER A 197 14.74 16.49 -7.66
N PRO A 198 14.48 17.80 -7.44
CA PRO A 198 14.53 18.41 -6.12
C PRO A 198 13.46 17.91 -5.13
N HIS A 199 12.44 17.21 -5.62
CA HIS A 199 11.34 16.70 -4.79
C HIS A 199 11.55 15.26 -4.31
N VAL A 200 12.57 14.54 -4.80
CA VAL A 200 12.85 13.17 -4.34
C VAL A 200 13.21 13.19 -2.85
N GLY A 201 12.50 12.38 -2.07
CA GLY A 201 12.67 12.30 -0.61
C GLY A 201 12.06 13.47 0.15
N LYS A 202 11.31 14.36 -0.50
CA LYS A 202 10.59 15.47 0.12
C LYS A 202 9.09 15.18 0.24
N ASN A 203 8.36 16.06 0.91
CA ASN A 203 6.90 15.98 1.10
C ASN A 203 6.44 14.67 1.76
N PHE A 204 7.22 14.14 2.69
CA PHE A 204 6.82 13.01 3.50
C PHE A 204 5.64 13.41 4.40
N GLN A 205 4.60 12.59 4.40
CA GLN A 205 3.39 12.78 5.18
C GLN A 205 3.09 11.47 5.90
N ASP A 206 2.73 11.58 7.17
CA ASP A 206 2.35 10.45 8.02
C ASP A 206 1.28 10.91 9.01
N HIS A 207 0.55 9.97 9.59
CA HIS A 207 -0.48 10.24 10.59
C HIS A 207 0.11 10.04 12.00
N PRO A 208 0.22 11.08 12.83
CA PRO A 208 0.70 10.91 14.19
C PRO A 208 -0.29 10.05 14.99
N LEU A 209 0.25 9.12 15.77
CA LEU A 209 -0.54 8.23 16.61
C LEU A 209 -0.48 8.69 18.07
N LEU A 210 -1.66 8.89 18.68
CA LEU A 210 -1.81 9.10 20.11
C LEU A 210 -2.67 7.97 20.69
N SER A 211 -2.08 7.17 21.58
CA SER A 211 -2.81 6.11 22.28
C SER A 211 -3.49 6.67 23.54
N ASN A 212 -4.74 6.27 23.77
CA ASN A 212 -5.46 6.51 25.00
C ASN A 212 -5.98 5.17 25.52
N THR A 213 -5.57 4.78 26.73
CA THR A 213 -5.90 3.49 27.33
C THR A 213 -6.69 3.70 28.61
N PHE A 214 -7.78 2.96 28.75
CA PHE A 214 -8.67 3.01 29.91
C PHE A 214 -8.86 1.59 30.46
N SER A 215 -8.91 1.47 31.79
CA SER A 215 -9.34 0.23 32.43
C SER A 215 -10.83 0.01 32.20
N VAL A 216 -11.23 -1.24 31.95
CA VAL A 216 -12.63 -1.64 31.81
C VAL A 216 -12.94 -2.74 32.83
N ASP A 217 -14.17 -2.77 33.32
CA ASP A 217 -14.67 -3.91 34.11
C ASP A 217 -14.84 -5.11 33.15
N PRO A 218 -14.27 -6.28 33.44
CA PRO A 218 -14.37 -7.47 32.58
C PRO A 218 -15.81 -7.91 32.24
#